data_AF-A0A2I1I3Y3-F1
#
_entry.id   AF-A0A2I1I3Y3-F1
#
_cell.length_a   1.000
_cell.length_b   1.000
_cell.length_c   1.000
_cell.angle_alpha   90.00
_cell.angle_beta   90.00
_cell.angle_gamma   90.00
#
_symmetry.space_group_name_H-M   'P 1'
#
loop_
_entity.id
_entity.type
_entity.pdbx_description
1 polymer ?
#
loop_
_entity_poly.entity_id
_entity_poly.type
_entity_poly.pdbx_seq_one_letter_code
_entity_poly.pdbx_strand_id
1 'polypeptide(L)'
;MVLRRVKTRPNERPTSLTLASAIGALILIAASAAWITLNSLEQWSVMIPVAAVLIALIVWGDQIGHTYRSQSIGALSVGAISGAIIGVVAYIAGRASQMTPIILPGLASVIGPIPAAALFGLLEGVAVGMTIVVLDGLLGDHTTRRPPTGALGRACAKFLVAAIPIYALIRIGGI
;
A
#
# COMPACT_ATOMS: atom_id res chain seq x y z
N MET A 1 30.54 -10.27 -55.22
CA MET A 1 30.27 -9.62 -53.91
C MET A 1 28.94 -10.17 -53.40
N VAL A 2 28.97 -11.14 -52.48
CA VAL A 2 27.77 -11.85 -52.01
C VAL A 2 27.18 -11.08 -50.82
N LEU A 3 26.00 -10.48 -51.02
CA LEU A 3 25.25 -9.81 -49.95
C LEU A 3 24.70 -10.86 -48.97
N ARG A 4 25.38 -11.03 -47.83
CA ARG A 4 24.92 -11.87 -46.73
C ARG A 4 23.75 -11.16 -46.05
N ARG A 5 22.51 -11.61 -46.32
CA ARG A 5 21.32 -11.18 -45.55
C ARG A 5 21.55 -11.54 -44.08
N VAL A 6 21.78 -10.52 -43.25
CA VAL A 6 21.68 -10.67 -41.79
C VAL A 6 20.21 -10.95 -41.50
N LYS A 7 19.87 -12.19 -41.18
CA LYS A 7 18.56 -12.57 -40.68
C LYS A 7 18.42 -11.96 -39.28
N THR A 8 17.89 -10.75 -39.19
CA THR A 8 17.48 -10.16 -37.92
C THR A 8 16.42 -11.09 -37.32
N ARG A 9 16.75 -11.77 -36.22
CA ARG A 9 15.74 -12.49 -35.44
C ARG A 9 14.65 -11.46 -35.07
N PRO A 10 13.36 -11.79 -35.19
CA PRO A 10 12.33 -10.92 -34.67
C PRO A 10 12.65 -10.64 -33.20
N ASN A 11 12.55 -9.37 -32.78
CA ASN A 11 12.69 -8.95 -31.39
C ASN A 11 11.55 -9.58 -30.57
N GLU A 12 11.66 -10.88 -30.28
CA GLU A 12 10.85 -11.55 -29.28
C GLU A 12 11.31 -10.99 -27.93
N ARG A 13 10.68 -9.90 -27.48
CA ARG A 13 10.77 -9.53 -26.06
C ARG A 13 10.39 -10.79 -25.28
N PRO A 14 11.22 -11.23 -24.31
CA PRO A 14 10.91 -12.42 -23.55
C PRO A 14 9.48 -12.29 -23.01
N THR A 15 8.64 -13.30 -23.25
CA THR A 15 7.22 -13.32 -22.87
C THR A 15 7.00 -12.96 -21.41
N SER A 16 7.96 -13.31 -20.54
CA SER A 16 8.01 -12.93 -19.13
C SER A 16 8.08 -11.42 -18.89
N LEU A 17 8.83 -10.67 -19.72
CA LEU A 17 8.96 -9.22 -19.58
C LEU A 17 7.69 -8.50 -20.05
N THR A 18 7.08 -8.98 -21.13
CA THR A 18 5.78 -8.49 -21.59
C THR A 18 4.70 -8.75 -20.53
N LEU A 19 4.67 -9.96 -19.95
CA LEU A 19 3.75 -10.31 -18.88
C LEU A 19 3.96 -9.45 -17.62
N ALA A 20 5.21 -9.27 -17.18
CA ALA A 20 5.53 -8.43 -16.02
C ALA A 20 5.09 -6.96 -16.24
N SER A 21 5.29 -6.43 -17.45
CA SER A 21 4.84 -5.07 -17.78
C SER A 21 3.32 -4.94 -17.79
N ALA A 22 2.59 -5.95 -18.29
CA ALA A 22 1.14 -5.98 -18.30
C ALA A 22 0.56 -6.08 -16.88
N ILE A 23 1.14 -6.95 -16.04
CA ILE A 23 0.75 -7.08 -14.62
C ILE A 23 1.01 -5.77 -13.88
N GLY A 24 2.17 -5.14 -14.08
CA GLY A 24 2.48 -3.84 -13.47
C GLY A 24 1.48 -2.76 -13.87
N ALA A 25 1.12 -2.69 -15.16
CA ALA A 25 0.11 -1.76 -15.65
C ALA A 25 -1.27 -2.02 -15.01
N LEU A 26 -1.69 -3.29 -14.92
CA LEU A 26 -2.94 -3.68 -14.26
C LEU A 26 -2.97 -3.27 -12.79
N ILE A 27 -1.88 -3.49 -12.04
CA ILE A 27 -1.76 -3.08 -10.64
C ILE A 27 -1.91 -1.57 -10.50
N LEU A 28 -1.24 -0.78 -11.36
CA LEU A 28 -1.33 0.68 -11.32
C LEU A 28 -2.75 1.19 -11.64
N ILE A 29 -3.42 0.59 -12.62
CA ILE A 29 -4.79 0.94 -12.98
C ILE A 29 -5.74 0.60 -11.83
N ALA A 30 -5.64 -0.61 -11.27
CA ALA A 30 -6.48 -1.04 -10.14
C ALA A 30 -6.26 -0.18 -8.89
N ALA A 31 -5.00 0.15 -8.57
CA ALA A 31 -4.63 1.03 -7.48
C ALA A 31 -5.18 2.45 -7.65
N SER A 32 -5.11 3.01 -8.87
CA SER A 32 -5.69 4.33 -9.17
C SER A 32 -7.21 4.32 -9.02
N ALA A 33 -7.87 3.28 -9.53
CA ALA A 33 -9.31 3.11 -9.40
C ALA A 33 -9.75 2.97 -7.95
N ALA A 34 -8.96 2.29 -7.11
CA ALA A 34 -9.21 2.20 -5.67
C ALA A 34 -9.20 3.59 -5.02
N TRP A 35 -8.17 4.42 -5.26
CA TRP A 35 -8.12 5.80 -4.77
C TRP A 35 -9.31 6.65 -5.23
N ILE A 36 -9.69 6.55 -6.52
CA ILE A 36 -10.84 7.30 -7.06
C ILE A 36 -12.13 6.88 -6.36
N THR A 37 -12.31 5.58 -6.12
CA THR A 37 -13.50 5.03 -5.45
C THR A 37 -13.56 5.44 -3.98
N LEU A 38 -12.41 5.50 -3.29
CA LEU A 38 -12.34 6.02 -1.92
C LEU A 38 -12.73 7.50 -1.87
N ASN A 39 -12.38 8.27 -2.91
CA ASN A 39 -12.68 9.70 -2.98
C ASN A 39 -14.13 10.01 -3.37
N SER A 40 -14.81 9.12 -4.07
CA SER A 40 -16.19 9.36 -4.52
C SER A 40 -17.24 9.15 -3.43
N LEU A 41 -16.88 8.53 -2.31
CA LEU A 41 -17.81 8.23 -1.24
C LEU A 41 -17.67 9.29 -0.12
N GLU A 42 -18.67 10.16 0.06
CA GLU A 42 -18.61 11.28 1.03
C GLU A 42 -18.31 10.85 2.47
N GLN A 43 -18.78 9.67 2.87
CA GLN A 43 -18.51 9.07 4.19
C GLN A 43 -17.02 8.80 4.45
N TRP A 44 -16.20 8.82 3.41
CA TRP A 44 -14.80 8.41 3.44
C TRP A 44 -13.81 9.52 3.10
N SER A 45 -14.28 10.77 2.95
CA SER A 45 -13.40 11.90 2.59
C SER A 45 -12.30 12.15 3.64
N VAL A 46 -12.60 11.86 4.92
CA VAL A 46 -11.63 11.92 6.04
C VAL A 46 -10.62 10.78 5.99
N MET A 47 -10.95 9.66 5.35
CA MET A 47 -10.09 8.49 5.33
C MET A 47 -8.91 8.63 4.38
N ILE A 48 -9.03 9.42 3.31
CA ILE A 48 -7.93 9.69 2.38
C ILE A 48 -6.73 10.34 3.07
N PRO A 49 -6.87 11.47 3.80
CA PRO A 49 -5.74 12.07 4.51
C PRO A 49 -5.21 11.15 5.62
N VAL A 50 -6.07 10.38 6.29
CA VAL A 50 -5.66 9.40 7.31
C VAL A 50 -4.80 8.28 6.69
N ALA A 51 -5.25 7.70 5.59
CA ALA A 51 -4.52 6.70 4.82
C ALA A 51 -3.18 7.25 4.30
N ALA A 52 -3.17 8.50 3.83
CA ALA A 52 -1.93 9.14 3.37
C ALA A 52 -0.91 9.31 4.50
N VAL A 53 -1.36 9.69 5.70
CA VAL A 53 -0.49 9.77 6.89
C VAL A 53 0.03 8.38 7.28
N LEU A 54 -0.83 7.36 7.30
CA LEU A 54 -0.44 5.98 7.59
C LEU A 54 0.67 5.51 6.62
N ILE A 55 0.44 5.67 5.31
CA ILE A 55 1.41 5.29 4.28
C ILE A 55 2.72 6.06 4.47
N ALA A 56 2.67 7.37 4.75
CA ALA A 56 3.87 8.18 4.96
C ALA A 56 4.70 7.68 6.16
N LEU A 57 4.04 7.33 7.27
CA LEU A 57 4.71 6.75 8.45
C LEU A 57 5.36 5.41 8.11
N ILE A 58 4.68 4.55 7.36
CA ILE A 58 5.21 3.22 7.00
C ILE A 58 6.38 3.35 6.03
N VAL A 59 6.28 4.24 5.03
CA VAL A 59 7.38 4.54 4.10
C VAL A 59 8.57 5.13 4.86
N TRP A 60 8.35 5.95 5.89
CA TRP A 60 9.40 6.39 6.79
C TRP A 60 10.03 5.20 7.53
N GLY A 61 9.22 4.31 8.10
CA GLY A 61 9.69 3.10 8.79
C GLY A 61 10.53 2.20 7.88
N ASP A 62 10.18 2.12 6.61
CA ASP A 62 10.94 1.42 5.57
C ASP A 62 12.32 2.02 5.28
N GLN A 63 12.58 3.27 5.71
CA GLN A 63 13.93 3.88 5.62
C GLN A 63 14.85 3.49 6.80
N ILE A 64 14.37 2.70 7.76
CA ILE A 64 15.16 2.32 8.95
C ILE A 64 16.13 1.18 8.60
N GLY A 65 17.40 1.56 8.41
CA GLY A 65 18.52 0.65 8.20
C GLY A 65 18.93 0.49 6.73
N HIS A 66 19.99 -0.29 6.51
CA HIS A 66 20.67 -0.41 5.20
C HIS A 66 20.47 -1.76 4.50
N THR A 67 19.69 -2.67 5.09
CA THR A 67 19.42 -3.98 4.50
C THR A 67 17.93 -4.16 4.29
N TYR A 68 17.55 -4.88 3.23
CA TYR A 68 16.16 -5.22 2.94
C TYR A 68 15.42 -5.83 4.14
N ARG A 69 16.10 -6.68 4.92
CA ARG A 69 15.53 -7.27 6.14
C ARG A 69 15.23 -6.22 7.21
N SER A 70 16.17 -5.31 7.49
CA SER A 70 15.98 -4.24 8.46
C SER A 70 14.84 -3.31 8.03
N GLN A 71 14.82 -2.92 6.76
CA GLN A 71 13.80 -2.05 6.19
C GLN A 71 12.41 -2.69 6.26
N SER A 72 12.33 -3.99 5.94
CA SER A 72 11.10 -4.77 6.08
C SER A 72 10.58 -4.79 7.52
N ILE A 73 11.47 -5.03 8.49
CA ILE A 73 11.10 -5.02 9.91
C ILE A 73 10.65 -3.61 10.34
N GLY A 74 11.34 -2.57 9.89
CA GLY A 74 10.98 -1.17 10.13
C GLY A 74 9.59 -0.82 9.60
N ALA A 75 9.32 -1.13 8.33
CA ALA A 75 8.03 -0.91 7.68
C ALA A 75 6.90 -1.66 8.40
N LEU A 76 7.10 -2.93 8.74
CA LEU A 76 6.09 -3.75 9.41
C LEU A 76 5.83 -3.30 10.85
N SER A 77 6.88 -2.97 11.60
CA SER A 77 6.76 -2.52 12.99
C SER A 77 6.07 -1.16 13.06
N VAL A 78 6.50 -0.21 12.23
CA VAL A 78 5.86 1.11 12.14
C VAL A 78 4.43 0.98 11.64
N GLY A 79 4.16 0.12 10.64
CA GLY A 79 2.81 -0.16 10.17
C GLY A 79 1.89 -0.72 11.24
N ALA A 80 2.33 -1.74 11.97
CA ALA A 80 1.53 -2.31 13.05
C ALA A 80 1.20 -1.28 14.14
N ILE A 81 2.20 -0.50 14.59
CA ILE A 81 2.02 0.49 15.66
C ILE A 81 1.16 1.67 15.18
N SER A 82 1.52 2.28 14.06
CA SER A 82 0.78 3.43 13.51
C SER A 82 -0.63 3.06 13.11
N GLY A 83 -0.84 1.89 12.51
CA GLY A 83 -2.14 1.34 12.18
C GLY A 83 -3.02 1.17 13.42
N ALA A 84 -2.50 0.57 14.49
CA ALA A 84 -3.25 0.43 15.75
C ALA A 84 -3.65 1.78 16.35
N ILE A 85 -2.73 2.75 16.38
CA ILE A 85 -2.98 4.11 16.90
C ILE A 85 -4.04 4.81 16.03
N ILE A 86 -3.87 4.79 14.72
CA ILE A 86 -4.79 5.43 13.77
C ILE A 86 -6.17 4.78 13.82
N GLY A 87 -6.26 3.46 13.94
CA GLY A 87 -7.54 2.76 14.12
C GLY A 87 -8.30 3.22 15.35
N VAL A 88 -7.60 3.42 16.48
CA VAL A 88 -8.21 3.96 17.71
C VAL A 88 -8.62 5.41 17.54
N VAL A 89 -7.77 6.24 16.93
CA VAL A 89 -8.09 7.66 16.67
C VAL A 89 -9.29 7.78 15.74
N ALA A 90 -9.35 6.97 14.67
CA ALA A 90 -10.45 6.91 13.73
C ALA A 90 -11.75 6.46 14.42
N TYR A 91 -11.69 5.49 15.34
CA TYR A 91 -12.85 5.12 16.15
C TYR A 91 -13.35 6.29 17.01
N ILE A 92 -12.45 6.95 17.75
CA ILE A 92 -12.81 8.08 18.62
C ILE A 92 -13.40 9.23 17.81
N ALA A 93 -12.79 9.57 16.66
CA ALA A 93 -13.25 10.60 15.75
C ALA A 93 -14.58 10.21 15.06
N GLY A 94 -14.75 8.95 14.69
CA GLY A 94 -15.99 8.43 14.09
C GLY A 94 -17.19 8.50 15.02
N ARG A 95 -16.99 8.31 16.34
CA ARG A 95 -18.04 8.58 17.34
C ARG A 95 -18.47 10.05 17.37
N ALA A 96 -17.55 10.97 17.10
CA ALA A 96 -17.84 12.40 17.09
C ALA A 96 -18.62 12.83 15.82
N SER A 97 -18.54 12.06 14.73
CA SER A 97 -19.12 12.39 13.42
C SER A 97 -20.34 11.56 13.02
N GLN A 98 -20.90 10.71 13.90
CA GLN A 98 -21.99 9.74 13.58
C GLN A 98 -21.69 8.80 12.39
N MET A 99 -20.44 8.74 11.92
CA MET A 99 -20.01 7.75 10.95
C MET A 99 -19.80 6.46 11.73
N THR A 100 -20.75 5.52 11.64
CA THR A 100 -20.70 4.23 12.32
C THR A 100 -19.32 3.62 12.08
N PRO A 101 -18.51 3.40 13.13
CA PRO A 101 -17.15 2.98 12.93
C PRO A 101 -17.19 1.58 12.34
N ILE A 102 -16.47 1.40 11.24
CA ILE A 102 -16.19 0.12 10.58
C ILE A 102 -15.40 -0.72 11.56
N ILE A 103 -16.11 -1.32 12.49
CA ILE A 103 -15.61 -2.29 13.43
C ILE A 103 -16.45 -3.51 13.15
N LEU A 104 -15.81 -4.64 12.85
CA LEU A 104 -16.49 -5.93 12.77
C LEU A 104 -17.38 -6.08 14.01
N PRO A 105 -18.73 -6.01 13.88
CA PRO A 105 -19.62 -5.95 15.03
C PRO A 105 -19.46 -7.18 15.94
N GLY A 106 -19.13 -8.33 15.33
CA GLY A 106 -18.82 -9.57 16.04
C GLY A 106 -17.48 -9.58 16.78
N LEU A 107 -16.50 -8.76 16.39
CA LEU A 107 -15.24 -8.64 17.12
C LEU A 107 -15.39 -7.68 18.30
N ALA A 108 -16.10 -6.56 18.09
CA ALA A 108 -16.42 -5.59 19.14
C ALA A 108 -17.21 -6.19 20.29
N SER A 109 -18.09 -7.16 20.01
CA SER A 109 -18.90 -7.84 21.04
C SER A 109 -18.09 -8.79 21.93
N VAL A 110 -16.93 -9.27 21.48
CA VAL A 110 -16.09 -10.22 22.22
C VAL A 110 -14.99 -9.51 23.01
N ILE A 111 -14.26 -8.60 22.36
CA ILE A 111 -13.08 -7.96 22.96
C ILE A 111 -13.30 -6.49 23.35
N GLY A 112 -14.42 -5.89 22.94
CA GLY A 112 -14.71 -4.47 23.11
C GLY A 112 -14.33 -3.62 21.89
N PRO A 113 -14.95 -2.44 21.72
CA PRO A 113 -14.84 -1.65 20.49
C PRO A 113 -13.46 -1.00 20.28
N ILE A 114 -12.80 -0.53 21.33
CA ILE A 114 -11.46 0.07 21.26
C ILE A 114 -10.39 -0.95 20.83
N PRO A 115 -10.25 -2.12 21.50
CA PRO A 115 -9.28 -3.12 21.06
C PRO A 115 -9.64 -3.73 19.70
N ALA A 116 -10.92 -3.81 19.33
CA ALA A 116 -11.31 -4.21 17.98
C ALA A 116 -10.88 -3.19 16.91
N ALA A 117 -11.02 -1.88 17.19
CA ALA A 117 -10.54 -0.82 16.31
C ALA A 117 -9.00 -0.82 16.20
N ALA A 118 -8.29 -1.01 17.32
CA ALA A 118 -6.84 -1.13 17.34
C ALA A 118 -6.36 -2.34 16.53
N LEU A 119 -7.02 -3.49 16.67
CA LEU A 119 -6.68 -4.71 15.95
C LEU A 119 -6.96 -4.57 14.44
N PHE A 120 -8.09 -3.97 14.06
CA PHE A 120 -8.39 -3.68 12.66
C PHE A 120 -7.33 -2.76 12.04
N GLY A 121 -7.02 -1.65 12.71
CA GLY A 121 -5.98 -0.73 12.26
C GLY A 121 -4.59 -1.38 12.22
N LEU A 122 -4.26 -2.26 13.17
CA LEU A 122 -3.02 -3.04 13.14
C LEU A 122 -2.93 -3.92 11.88
N LEU A 123 -4.00 -4.66 11.58
CA LEU A 123 -4.06 -5.53 10.40
C LEU A 123 -3.95 -4.71 9.11
N GLU A 124 -4.62 -3.55 9.05
CA GLU A 124 -4.49 -2.60 7.94
C GLU A 124 -3.05 -2.11 7.79
N GLY A 125 -2.45 -1.62 8.87
CA GLY A 125 -1.07 -1.12 8.87
C GLY A 125 -0.06 -2.19 8.47
N VAL A 126 -0.26 -3.44 8.89
CA VAL A 126 0.56 -4.59 8.45
C VAL A 126 0.35 -4.91 6.98
N ALA A 127 -0.89 -4.89 6.47
CA ALA A 127 -1.17 -5.13 5.05
C ALA A 127 -0.55 -4.06 4.15
N VAL A 128 -0.62 -2.79 4.55
CA VAL A 128 0.06 -1.67 3.88
C VAL A 128 1.59 -1.83 3.96
N GLY A 129 2.11 -2.17 5.13
CA GLY A 129 3.53 -2.48 5.34
C GLY A 129 4.05 -3.59 4.43
N MET A 130 3.35 -4.71 4.36
CA MET A 130 3.67 -5.82 3.46
C MET A 130 3.66 -5.38 1.98
N THR A 131 2.70 -4.55 1.60
CA THR A 131 2.63 -4.00 0.24
C THR A 131 3.86 -3.16 -0.08
N ILE A 132 4.28 -2.29 0.85
CA ILE A 132 5.47 -1.45 0.69
C ILE A 132 6.74 -2.30 0.61
N VAL A 133 6.87 -3.33 1.45
CA VAL A 133 8.01 -4.26 1.43
C VAL A 133 8.12 -5.01 0.11
N VAL A 134 7.00 -5.54 -0.40
CA VAL A 134 6.95 -6.22 -1.70
C VAL A 134 7.36 -5.27 -2.82
N LEU A 135 6.85 -4.03 -2.82
CA LEU A 135 7.23 -3.02 -3.80
C LEU A 135 8.70 -2.65 -3.69
N ASP A 136 9.26 -2.62 -2.49
CA ASP A 136 10.66 -2.32 -2.29
C ASP A 136 11.56 -3.42 -2.88
N GLY A 137 11.20 -4.68 -2.65
CA GLY A 137 11.86 -5.83 -3.26
C GLY A 137 11.76 -5.82 -4.78
N LEU A 138 10.59 -5.46 -5.33
CA LEU A 138 10.36 -5.37 -6.79
C LEU A 138 11.10 -4.20 -7.44
N LEU A 139 11.17 -3.05 -6.79
CA LEU A 139 11.79 -1.82 -7.31
C LEU A 139 13.31 -1.79 -7.08
N GLY A 140 13.85 -2.79 -6.37
CA GLY A 140 15.27 -2.96 -6.10
C GLY A 140 15.80 -2.10 -4.95
N ASP A 141 17.04 -2.35 -4.54
CA ASP A 141 17.62 -1.87 -3.28
C ASP A 141 17.80 -0.32 -3.19
N HIS A 142 17.84 0.18 -1.95
CA HIS A 142 18.08 1.58 -1.56
C HIS A 142 19.58 1.95 -1.57
N THR A 143 20.46 0.97 -1.75
CA THR A 143 21.93 1.11 -1.65
C THR A 143 22.55 1.93 -2.78
N THR A 144 21.90 2.02 -3.95
CA THR A 144 22.37 2.86 -5.06
C THR A 144 21.72 4.24 -4.97
N ARG A 145 22.53 5.31 -4.93
CA ARG A 145 22.03 6.70 -5.04
C ARG A 145 21.16 6.82 -6.30
N ARG A 146 19.85 7.00 -6.10
CA ARG A 146 18.91 7.23 -7.20
C ARG A 146 18.81 8.72 -7.50
N PRO A 147 18.57 9.12 -8.76
CA PRO A 147 18.17 10.48 -9.07
C PRO A 147 16.87 10.82 -8.32
N PRO A 148 16.65 12.08 -7.94
CA PRO A 148 15.48 12.51 -7.17
C PRO A 148 14.15 12.12 -7.83
N THR A 149 14.10 12.11 -9.17
CA THR A 149 12.95 11.62 -9.95
C THR A 149 12.66 10.13 -9.74
N GLY A 150 13.70 9.30 -9.59
CA GLY A 150 13.57 7.88 -9.31
C GLY A 150 13.12 7.59 -7.87
N ALA A 151 13.54 8.43 -6.91
CA ALA A 151 13.05 8.36 -5.53
C ALA A 151 11.57 8.74 -5.44
N LEU A 152 11.17 9.82 -6.12
CA LEU A 152 9.77 10.24 -6.23
C LEU A 152 8.92 9.17 -6.91
N GLY A 153 9.37 8.59 -8.03
CA GLY A 153 8.65 7.52 -8.71
C GLY A 153 8.41 6.28 -7.83
N ARG A 154 9.38 5.88 -7.00
CA ARG A 154 9.20 4.81 -6.01
C ARG A 154 8.17 5.18 -4.95
N ALA A 155 8.26 6.40 -4.40
CA ALA A 155 7.33 6.87 -3.39
C ALA A 155 5.89 6.91 -3.93
N CYS A 156 5.71 7.43 -5.16
CA CYS A 156 4.43 7.42 -5.85
C CYS A 156 3.91 6.00 -6.06
N ALA A 157 4.75 5.05 -6.49
CA ALA A 157 4.33 3.66 -6.67
C ALA A 157 3.89 3.02 -5.35
N LYS A 158 4.66 3.21 -4.27
CA LYS A 158 4.32 2.75 -2.91
C LYS A 158 2.98 3.33 -2.46
N PHE A 159 2.80 4.63 -2.61
CA PHE A 159 1.57 5.33 -2.26
C PHE A 159 0.36 4.84 -3.06
N LEU A 160 0.51 4.72 -4.38
CA LEU A 160 -0.58 4.33 -5.25
C LEU A 160 -1.05 2.91 -4.90
N VAL A 161 -0.12 1.95 -4.87
CA VAL A 161 -0.44 0.53 -4.68
C VAL A 161 -0.91 0.23 -3.25
N ALA A 162 -0.47 1.00 -2.26
CA ALA A 162 -0.95 0.89 -0.88
C ALA A 162 -2.47 1.13 -0.73
N ALA A 163 -3.15 1.77 -1.69
CA ALA A 163 -4.62 1.86 -1.65
C ALA A 163 -5.33 0.52 -1.84
N ILE A 164 -4.70 -0.46 -2.48
CA ILE A 164 -5.35 -1.76 -2.73
C ILE A 164 -5.75 -2.45 -1.42
N PRO A 165 -4.83 -2.70 -0.45
CA PRO A 165 -5.20 -3.33 0.82
C PRO A 165 -6.17 -2.47 1.63
N ILE A 166 -6.02 -1.13 1.62
CA ILE A 166 -6.91 -0.20 2.31
C ILE A 166 -8.33 -0.35 1.77
N TYR A 167 -8.51 -0.20 0.46
CA TYR A 167 -9.79 -0.36 -0.22
C TYR A 167 -10.40 -1.75 0.01
N ALA A 168 -9.60 -2.81 -0.07
CA ALA A 168 -10.08 -4.18 0.16
C ALA A 168 -10.62 -4.36 1.59
N LEU A 169 -9.90 -3.88 2.62
CA LEU A 169 -10.33 -3.98 4.01
C LEU A 169 -11.57 -3.14 4.30
N ILE A 170 -11.68 -1.95 3.70
CA ILE A 170 -12.89 -1.13 3.77
C ILE A 170 -14.08 -1.85 3.14
N ARG A 171 -13.88 -2.45 1.97
CA ARG A 171 -14.94 -3.15 1.25
C ARG A 171 -15.37 -4.43 1.96
N ILE A 172 -14.45 -5.13 2.64
CA ILE A 172 -14.73 -6.35 3.42
C ILE A 172 -15.32 -6.03 4.80
N GLY A 173 -14.87 -4.95 5.44
CA GLY A 173 -15.35 -4.52 6.76
C GLY A 173 -16.64 -3.71 6.74
N GLY A 174 -17.01 -3.14 5.59
CA GLY A 174 -18.23 -2.37 5.35
C GLY A 174 -19.40 -3.17 4.73
N ILE A 175 -19.39 -4.50 4.86
CA ILE A 175 -20.52 -5.39 4.50
C ILE A 175 -21.25 -5.82 5.76
#